data_AF-A0A9D2I361-F1
#
_entry.id   AF-A0A9D2I361-F1
#
_cell.length_a   1.000
_cell.length_b   1.000
_cell.length_c   1.000
_cell.angle_alpha   90.00
_cell.angle_beta   90.00
_cell.angle_gamma   90.00
#
_symmetry.space_group_name_H-M   'P 1'
#
loop_
_entity.id
_entity.type
_entity.pdbx_description
1 polymer ?
#
loop_
_entity_poly.entity_id
_entity_poly.type
_entity_poly.pdbx_seq_one_letter_code
_entity_poly.pdbx_strand_id
1 'polypeptide(L)'
;ILLAIMYGPWVGAFSGALADVAGFFLFPKGFAFSPGFTISAAVAPIIYGMILYRKPLTLKRIMMACLAVTVIVNVGMNSLWLRILYDQAFWGMLPIRLAQNIITLPIEVGIMYWVMKNASIRRAMKGYPIHWIN
;
A
#
# COMPACT_ATOMS: atom_id res chain seq x y z
N ILE A 1 4.32 -2.13 2.30
CA ILE A 1 4.28 -3.61 2.11
C ILE A 1 5.27 -4.33 3.05
N LEU A 2 6.58 -4.10 2.94
CA LEU A 2 7.59 -4.87 3.72
C LEU A 2 7.40 -4.82 5.25
N LEU A 3 7.17 -3.62 5.82
CA LEU A 3 6.92 -3.48 7.26
C LEU A 3 5.71 -4.29 7.74
N ALA A 4 4.65 -4.37 6.91
CA ALA A 4 3.45 -5.14 7.23
C ALA A 4 3.70 -6.66 7.18
N ILE A 5 4.62 -7.12 6.33
CA ILE A 5 5.03 -8.54 6.23
C ILE A 5 5.94 -8.93 7.40
N MET A 6 6.82 -8.02 7.83
CA MET A 6 7.80 -8.29 8.88
C MET A 6 7.20 -8.19 10.28
N TYR A 7 6.44 -7.12 10.55
CA TYR A 7 5.96 -6.76 11.88
C TYR A 7 4.45 -6.90 12.06
N GLY A 8 3.72 -7.25 10.99
CA GLY A 8 2.27 -7.48 11.02
C GLY A 8 1.43 -6.25 10.68
N PRO A 9 0.10 -6.41 10.64
CA PRO A 9 -0.83 -5.41 10.13
C PRO A 9 -0.84 -4.11 10.96
N TRP A 10 -0.74 -4.20 12.28
CA TRP A 10 -0.80 -3.04 13.19
C TRP A 10 0.43 -2.14 13.09
N VAL A 11 1.63 -2.72 13.07
CA VAL A 11 2.88 -1.97 12.88
C VAL A 11 2.95 -1.40 11.47
N GLY A 12 2.46 -2.15 10.48
CA GLY A 12 2.25 -1.66 9.12
C GLY A 12 1.37 -0.41 9.09
N ALA A 13 0.22 -0.45 9.76
CA ALA A 13 -0.72 0.68 9.86
C ALA A 13 -0.05 1.93 10.41
N PHE A 14 0.64 1.80 11.54
CA PHE A 14 1.29 2.92 12.21
C PHE A 14 2.40 3.52 11.35
N SER A 15 3.22 2.65 10.72
CA SER A 15 4.25 3.11 9.79
C SER A 15 3.69 3.82 8.56
N GLY A 16 2.52 3.38 8.05
CA GLY A 16 1.84 4.03 6.93
C GLY A 16 1.28 5.40 7.30
N ALA A 17 0.62 5.50 8.46
CA ALA A 17 0.12 6.77 8.98
C ALA A 17 1.27 7.77 9.24
N LEU A 18 2.35 7.32 9.88
CA LEU A 18 3.52 8.17 10.11
C LEU A 18 4.20 8.61 8.82
N ALA A 19 4.31 7.71 7.84
CA ALA A 19 4.89 8.05 6.54
C ALA A 19 4.06 9.11 5.80
N ASP A 20 2.73 9.04 5.90
CA ASP A 20 1.83 10.03 5.31
C ASP A 20 1.95 11.39 6.01
N VAL A 21 1.91 11.41 7.34
CA VAL A 21 2.10 12.63 8.14
C VAL A 21 3.46 13.27 7.87
N ALA A 22 4.54 12.48 7.94
CA ALA A 22 5.89 12.96 7.67
C ALA A 22 6.05 13.43 6.21
N GLY A 23 5.46 12.70 5.26
CA GLY A 23 5.46 13.07 3.85
C GLY A 23 4.74 14.39 3.59
N PHE A 24 3.64 14.65 4.30
CA PHE A 24 2.93 15.91 4.23
C PHE A 24 3.79 17.10 4.72
N PHE A 25 4.49 16.93 5.84
CA PHE A 25 5.37 17.98 6.37
C PHE A 25 6.59 18.26 5.49
N LEU A 26 7.17 17.22 4.90
CA LEU A 26 8.35 17.34 4.03
C LEU A 26 8.01 17.88 2.63
N PHE A 27 6.84 17.53 2.11
CA PHE A 27 6.37 17.92 0.78
C PHE A 27 4.98 18.56 0.86
N PRO A 28 4.87 19.81 1.36
CA PRO A 28 3.60 20.49 1.44
C PRO A 28 3.09 20.79 0.03
N LYS A 29 2.16 19.99 -0.47
CA LYS A 29 1.55 20.17 -1.80
C LYS A 29 0.48 21.27 -1.85
N GLY A 30 0.53 22.24 -0.94
CA GLY A 30 -0.40 23.39 -0.88
C GLY A 30 -1.83 23.08 -0.43
N PHE A 31 -2.15 21.84 -0.07
CA PHE A 31 -3.48 21.44 0.42
C PHE A 31 -3.48 21.18 1.92
N ALA A 32 -4.63 21.38 2.58
CA ALA A 32 -4.81 21.07 3.99
C ALA A 32 -4.64 19.56 4.23
N PHE A 33 -3.95 19.21 5.32
CA PHE A 33 -3.82 17.84 5.78
C PHE A 33 -5.22 17.23 5.90
N SER A 34 -5.53 16.24 5.07
CA SER A 34 -6.84 15.59 5.08
C SER A 34 -6.72 14.31 5.88
N PRO A 35 -7.34 14.20 7.08
CA PRO A 35 -7.26 13.01 7.92
C PRO A 35 -7.64 11.73 7.19
N GLY A 36 -8.53 11.85 6.20
CA GLY A 36 -8.95 10.74 5.34
C GLY A 36 -7.83 10.07 4.55
N PHE A 37 -6.87 10.83 4.00
CA PHE A 37 -5.74 10.24 3.26
C PHE A 37 -4.79 9.49 4.17
N THR A 38 -4.58 9.97 5.40
CA THR A 38 -3.79 9.28 6.42
C THR A 38 -4.45 7.97 6.85
N ILE A 39 -5.78 7.95 6.96
CA ILE A 39 -6.53 6.70 7.24
C ILE A 39 -6.37 5.73 6.07
N SER A 40 -6.48 6.19 4.81
CA SER A 40 -6.19 5.37 3.63
C SER A 40 -4.77 4.79 3.65
N ALA A 41 -3.78 5.62 4.00
CA ALA A 41 -2.37 5.23 4.10
C ALA A 41 -2.09 4.24 5.24
N ALA A 42 -2.91 4.23 6.30
CA ALA A 42 -2.87 3.23 7.36
C ALA A 42 -3.57 1.91 6.94
N VAL A 43 -4.69 1.99 6.23
CA VAL A 43 -5.48 0.82 5.81
C VAL A 43 -4.76 -0.02 4.76
N ALA A 44 -4.04 0.60 3.82
CA ALA A 44 -3.26 -0.14 2.82
C ALA A 44 -2.29 -1.17 3.43
N PRO A 45 -1.36 -0.80 4.33
CA PRO A 45 -0.47 -1.75 4.99
C PRO A 45 -1.18 -2.70 5.96
N ILE A 46 -2.36 -2.35 6.50
CA ILE A 46 -3.20 -3.32 7.24
C ILE A 46 -3.63 -4.46 6.32
N ILE A 47 -4.17 -4.15 5.13
CA ILE A 47 -4.62 -5.15 4.16
C ILE A 47 -3.45 -6.02 3.69
N TYR A 48 -2.30 -5.41 3.36
CA TYR A 48 -1.10 -6.16 3.02
C TYR A 48 -0.66 -7.08 4.18
N GLY A 49 -0.68 -6.58 5.42
CA GLY A 49 -0.36 -7.35 6.61
C GLY A 49 -1.31 -8.53 6.81
N MET A 50 -2.62 -8.34 6.72
CA MET A 50 -3.58 -9.43 6.92
C MET A 50 -3.44 -10.56 5.90
N ILE A 51 -3.08 -10.26 4.65
CA ILE A 51 -3.01 -11.25 3.57
C ILE A 51 -1.63 -11.92 3.49
N LEU A 52 -0.54 -11.18 3.71
CA LEU A 52 0.83 -11.69 3.57
C LEU A 52 1.53 -12.05 4.91
N TYR A 53 1.07 -11.58 6.06
CA TYR A 53 1.74 -11.84 7.35
C TYR A 53 1.61 -13.31 7.77
N ARG A 54 2.73 -13.93 8.16
CA ARG A 54 2.84 -15.35 8.58
C ARG A 54 2.28 -16.38 7.60
N LYS A 55 2.21 -16.05 6.31
CA LYS A 55 1.66 -16.91 5.28
C LYS A 55 2.67 -17.11 4.15
N PRO A 56 2.65 -18.26 3.45
CA PRO A 56 3.51 -18.46 2.29
C PRO A 56 3.19 -17.40 1.23
N LEU A 57 4.22 -16.68 0.84
CA LEU A 57 4.14 -15.54 -0.07
C LEU A 57 4.02 -16.03 -1.51
N THR A 58 2.87 -16.55 -1.94
CA THR A 58 2.71 -16.98 -3.34
C THR A 58 2.42 -15.80 -4.27
N LEU A 59 2.85 -15.86 -5.54
CA LEU A 59 2.58 -14.83 -6.55
C LEU A 59 1.08 -14.49 -6.66
N LYS A 60 0.21 -15.50 -6.60
CA LYS A 60 -1.25 -15.34 -6.54
C LYS A 60 -1.72 -14.50 -5.35
N ARG A 61 -1.12 -14.68 -4.16
CA ARG A 61 -1.47 -13.93 -2.94
C ARG A 61 -1.00 -12.48 -2.99
N ILE A 62 0.19 -12.25 -3.52
CA ILE A 62 0.72 -10.89 -3.71
C ILE A 62 -0.22 -10.13 -4.66
N MET A 63 -0.60 -10.76 -5.78
CA MET A 63 -1.55 -10.18 -6.73
C MET A 63 -2.91 -9.90 -6.09
N MET A 64 -3.47 -10.84 -5.32
CA MET A 64 -4.72 -10.61 -4.57
C MET A 64 -4.61 -9.49 -3.54
N ALA A 65 -3.48 -9.38 -2.82
CA ALA A 65 -3.27 -8.34 -1.83
C ALA A 65 -3.16 -6.96 -2.48
N CYS A 66 -2.38 -6.83 -3.56
CA CYS A 66 -2.29 -5.58 -4.30
C CYS A 66 -3.65 -5.20 -4.89
N LEU A 67 -4.37 -6.14 -5.52
CA LEU A 67 -5.72 -5.88 -6.04
C LEU A 67 -6.69 -5.42 -4.95
N ALA A 68 -6.69 -6.08 -3.79
CA ALA A 68 -7.54 -5.69 -2.66
C ALA A 68 -7.25 -4.27 -2.19
N VAL A 69 -5.96 -3.90 -2.07
CA VAL A 69 -5.56 -2.53 -1.70
C VAL A 69 -5.96 -1.53 -2.77
N THR A 70 -5.72 -1.82 -4.06
CA THR A 70 -6.09 -0.93 -5.14
C THR A 70 -7.61 -0.68 -5.16
N VAL A 71 -8.43 -1.71 -4.99
CA VAL A 71 -9.89 -1.57 -5.00
C VAL A 71 -10.39 -0.85 -3.75
N ILE A 72 -9.97 -1.28 -2.56
CA ILE A 72 -10.50 -0.74 -1.29
C ILE A 72 -9.96 0.66 -1.03
N VAL A 73 -8.64 0.83 -1.13
CA VAL A 73 -7.97 2.07 -0.73
C VAL A 73 -7.92 3.06 -1.89
N ASN A 74 -7.42 2.63 -3.06
CA ASN A 74 -7.19 3.57 -4.16
C ASN A 74 -8.47 3.91 -4.94
N VAL A 75 -9.40 2.97 -5.09
CA VAL A 75 -10.68 3.21 -5.78
C VAL A 75 -11.78 3.56 -4.79
N GLY A 76 -11.88 2.90 -3.63
CA GLY A 76 -12.89 3.22 -2.61
C GLY A 76 -12.55 4.50 -1.85
N MET A 77 -11.62 4.41 -0.91
CA MET A 77 -11.35 5.48 0.05
C MET A 77 -10.84 6.76 -0.62
N ASN A 78 -9.85 6.66 -1.51
CA ASN A 78 -9.29 7.83 -2.19
C ASN A 78 -10.31 8.55 -3.09
N SER A 79 -11.29 7.84 -3.64
CA SER A 79 -12.38 8.47 -4.40
C SER A 79 -13.38 9.17 -3.48
N LEU A 80 -13.72 8.56 -2.33
CA LEU A 80 -14.60 9.18 -1.34
C LEU A 80 -14.01 10.50 -0.82
N TRP A 81 -12.72 10.52 -0.47
CA TRP A 81 -12.06 11.74 0.00
C TRP A 81 -11.99 12.83 -1.08
N LEU A 82 -11.70 12.44 -2.33
CA LEU A 82 -11.70 13.38 -3.44
C LEU A 82 -13.07 14.01 -3.69
N ARG A 83 -14.15 13.23 -3.59
CA ARG A 83 -15.50 13.76 -3.76
C ARG A 83 -15.80 14.82 -2.69
N ILE A 84 -15.42 14.54 -1.44
CA ILE A 84 -15.61 15.48 -0.31
C ILE A 84 -14.77 16.76 -0.48
N LEU A 85 -13.55 16.66 -1.02
CA LEU A 85 -12.61 17.78 -1.10
C LEU A 85 -12.71 18.61 -2.39
N TYR A 86 -13.11 17.99 -3.51
CA TYR A 86 -12.93 18.58 -4.84
C TYR A 86 -14.18 18.59 -5.73
N ASP A 87 -15.35 18.14 -5.28
CA ASP A 87 -16.69 18.08 -5.93
C ASP A 87 -16.77 18.16 -7.48
N GLN A 88 -16.25 19.22 -8.12
CA GLN A 88 -16.16 19.46 -9.57
C GLN A 88 -14.99 18.74 -10.28
N ALA A 89 -13.84 18.52 -9.64
CA ALA A 89 -12.64 17.92 -10.26
C ALA A 89 -12.57 16.38 -10.12
N PHE A 90 -13.55 15.79 -9.44
CA PHE A 90 -13.64 14.35 -9.19
C PHE A 90 -13.64 13.54 -10.50
N TRP A 91 -14.50 13.91 -11.44
CA TRP A 91 -14.64 13.22 -12.72
C TRP A 91 -13.41 13.35 -13.63
N GLY A 92 -12.63 14.42 -13.50
CA GLY A 92 -11.39 14.62 -14.26
C GLY A 92 -10.17 13.91 -13.66
N MET A 93 -10.10 13.80 -12.33
CA MET A 93 -8.97 13.15 -11.64
C MET A 93 -9.10 11.63 -11.53
N LEU A 94 -10.33 11.10 -11.52
CA LEU A 94 -10.59 9.66 -11.43
C LEU A 94 -9.94 8.83 -12.56
N PRO A 95 -10.07 9.18 -13.86
CA PRO A 95 -9.49 8.41 -14.95
C PRO A 95 -7.97 8.36 -14.86
N ILE A 96 -7.35 9.49 -14.51
CA ILE A 96 -5.90 9.61 -14.32
C ILE A 96 -5.45 8.68 -13.19
N ARG A 97 -6.18 8.66 -12.06
CA ARG A 97 -5.85 7.77 -10.93
C ARG A 97 -6.08 6.31 -11.26
N LEU A 98 -7.14 5.96 -11.99
CA LEU A 98 -7.38 4.58 -12.44
C LEU A 98 -6.26 4.11 -13.36
N ALA A 99 -5.86 4.93 -14.34
CA ALA A 99 -4.75 4.63 -15.23
C ALA A 99 -3.43 4.46 -14.44
N GLN A 100 -3.14 5.37 -13.50
CA GLN A 100 -1.97 5.25 -12.62
C GLN A 100 -2.01 3.95 -11.82
N ASN A 101 -3.13 3.63 -11.16
CA ASN A 101 -3.25 2.41 -10.37
C ASN A 101 -3.09 1.14 -11.21
N ILE A 102 -3.62 1.10 -12.43
CA ILE A 102 -3.46 -0.03 -13.35
C ILE A 102 -2.00 -0.24 -13.74
N ILE A 103 -1.22 0.85 -13.90
CA ILE A 103 0.20 0.79 -14.23
C ILE A 103 1.04 0.46 -12.98
N THR A 104 0.70 1.01 -11.81
CA THR A 104 1.43 0.80 -10.57
C THR A 104 1.25 -0.61 -10.03
N LEU A 105 0.07 -1.23 -10.20
CA LEU A 105 -0.21 -2.61 -9.79
C LEU A 105 0.83 -3.65 -10.25
N PRO A 106 1.09 -3.81 -11.57
CA PRO A 106 2.07 -4.78 -12.07
C PRO A 106 3.50 -4.42 -11.61
N ILE A 107 3.81 -3.13 -11.45
CA ILE A 107 5.10 -2.68 -10.93
C ILE A 107 5.28 -3.13 -9.48
N GLU A 108 4.29 -2.92 -8.62
CA GLU A 108 4.34 -3.35 -7.21
C GLU A 108 4.50 -4.87 -7.08
N VAL A 109 3.73 -5.64 -7.87
CA VAL A 109 3.82 -7.10 -7.89
C VAL A 109 5.21 -7.53 -8.37
N GLY A 110 5.74 -6.91 -9.42
CA GLY A 110 7.06 -7.18 -9.97
C GLY A 110 8.19 -6.89 -9.00
N ILE A 111 8.15 -5.74 -8.32
CA ILE A 111 9.12 -5.37 -7.28
C ILE A 111 9.05 -6.37 -6.12
N MET A 112 7.86 -6.72 -5.65
CA MET A 112 7.70 -7.67 -4.56
C MET A 112 8.25 -9.05 -4.94
N TYR A 113 8.00 -9.50 -6.17
CA TYR A 113 8.56 -10.74 -6.69
C TYR A 113 10.10 -10.71 -6.75
N TRP A 114 10.68 -9.60 -7.22
CA TRP A 114 12.13 -9.43 -7.26
C TRP A 114 12.76 -9.43 -5.86
N VAL A 115 12.16 -8.68 -4.93
CA VAL A 115 12.58 -8.62 -3.52
C VAL A 115 12.59 -10.01 -2.89
N MET A 116 11.61 -10.84 -3.24
CA MET A 116 11.50 -12.20 -2.71
C MET A 116 12.52 -13.18 -3.28
N LYS A 117 12.86 -13.03 -4.57
CA LYS A 117 13.87 -13.86 -5.23
C LYS A 117 15.29 -13.49 -4.81
N ASN A 118 15.50 -12.26 -4.35
CA ASN A 118 16.82 -11.74 -4.02
C ASN A 118 17.37 -12.33 -2.70
N ALA A 119 18.47 -13.08 -2.80
CA ALA A 119 19.04 -13.81 -1.67
C ALA A 119 19.59 -12.91 -0.55
N SER A 120 20.06 -11.70 -0.88
CA SER A 120 20.54 -10.73 0.11
C SER A 120 19.43 -10.28 1.05
N ILE A 121 18.25 -10.02 0.49
CA ILE A 121 17.07 -9.58 1.25
C ILE A 121 16.51 -10.76 2.07
N ARG A 122 16.59 -11.99 1.54
CA ARG A 122 16.25 -13.21 2.29
C ARG A 122 17.15 -13.43 3.51
N ARG A 123 18.45 -13.10 3.43
CA ARG A 123 19.36 -13.15 4.59
C ARG A 123 19.03 -12.07 5.61
N ALA A 124 18.77 -10.83 5.18
CA ALA A 124 18.42 -9.73 6.08
C ALA A 124 17.11 -10.00 6.84
N MET A 125 16.17 -10.73 6.22
CA MET A 125 14.86 -11.01 6.78
C MET A 125 14.73 -12.41 7.43
N LYS A 126 15.83 -13.17 7.60
CA LYS A 126 15.83 -14.52 8.20
C LYS A 126 15.30 -14.57 9.65
N GLY A 127 15.33 -13.45 10.37
CA GLY A 127 14.84 -13.34 11.76
C GLY A 127 13.34 -13.07 11.90
N TYR A 128 12.62 -12.85 10.79
CA TYR A 128 11.18 -12.55 10.83
C TYR A 128 10.36 -13.78 10.45
N PRO A 129 9.11 -13.92 10.92
CA PRO A 129 8.24 -15.06 10.63
C PRO A 129 7.68 -15.01 9.20
N ILE A 130 8.57 -14.98 8.20
CA ILE A 130 8.27 -14.85 6.77
C ILE A 130 8.47 -16.21 6.12
N HIS A 131 7.39 -16.72 5.52
CA HIS A 131 7.41 -17.97 4.78
C HIS A 131 7.71 -17.66 3.31
N TRP A 132 8.99 -17.78 2.96
CA TRP A 132 9.51 -17.56 1.62
C TRP A 132 8.89 -18.53 0.61
N ILE A 133 8.85 -18.12 -0.66
CA ILE A 133 8.52 -19.03 -1.77
C ILE A 133 9.54 -20.18 -1.74
N ASN A 134 9.03 -21.42 -1.74
CA ASN A 134 9.84 -22.61 -2.05
C ASN A 134 10.21 -22.60 -3.52
#